data_AF-A0A6J8C810-F1
#
_entry.id   AF-A0A6J8C810-F1
#
_cell.length_a   1.000
_cell.length_b   1.000
_cell.length_c   1.000
_cell.angle_alpha   90.00
_cell.angle_beta   90.00
_cell.angle_gamma   90.00
#
_symmetry.space_group_name_H-M   'P 1'
#
loop_
_entity.id
_entity.type
_entity.pdbx_description
1 polymer ?
#
loop_
_entity_poly.entity_id
_entity_poly.type
_entity_poly.pdbx_seq_one_letter_code
_entity_poly.pdbx_strand_id
1 'polypeptide(L)'
;MLSGVNSADNDERIVSESGSGQLILKSGPAKPKLESLNVSQWSMANLAILYKLLEEGHLAPNNILDYLSYATRTYQLFLSHDVTPVFFYDREYRRLQYLHKFRWGTDVPHIQTVFLKSKGSNSNKFSKPPVSTSKGFKPFSSHTAGGKEICKNSTPG
;
A
#
# COMPACT_ATOMS: atom_id res chain seq x y z
N MET A 1 -1.20 4.99 50.99
CA MET A 1 -0.44 5.23 49.75
C MET A 1 -1.05 4.37 48.64
N LEU A 2 -1.85 4.97 47.76
CA LEU A 2 -2.14 4.49 46.39
C LEU A 2 -2.65 5.70 45.61
N SER A 3 -1.74 6.38 44.88
CA SER A 3 -2.08 7.45 43.94
C SER A 3 -2.27 6.84 42.56
N GLY A 4 -3.51 6.82 42.09
CA GLY A 4 -3.89 6.38 40.75
C GLY A 4 -3.74 7.50 39.71
N VAL A 5 -2.86 7.26 38.74
CA VAL A 5 -3.14 7.23 37.29
C VAL A 5 -3.78 8.46 36.62
N ASN A 6 -2.95 9.06 35.75
CA ASN A 6 -3.20 9.64 34.43
C ASN A 6 -4.09 10.89 34.31
N SER A 7 -3.44 12.05 34.21
CA SER A 7 -3.99 13.20 33.48
C SER A 7 -3.58 13.06 32.01
N ALA A 8 -4.48 12.50 31.20
CA ALA A 8 -4.41 12.63 29.75
C ALA A 8 -5.27 13.85 29.37
N ASP A 9 -4.58 14.86 28.86
CA ASP A 9 -5.08 16.15 28.41
C ASP A 9 -6.28 15.97 27.46
N ASN A 10 -7.46 16.48 27.87
CA ASN A 10 -8.69 16.47 27.10
C ASN A 10 -8.96 17.88 26.58
N ASP A 11 -8.47 18.19 25.38
CA ASP A 11 -8.78 19.45 24.69
C ASP A 11 -10.22 19.42 24.13
N GLU A 12 -11.19 19.77 24.98
CA GLU A 12 -12.55 20.09 24.55
C GLU A 12 -12.57 21.49 23.92
N ARG A 13 -12.86 21.59 22.61
CA ARG A 13 -12.98 22.90 21.93
C ARG A 13 -14.42 23.18 21.54
N ILE A 14 -14.96 24.29 22.05
CA ILE A 14 -16.30 24.79 21.70
C ILE A 14 -16.20 25.49 20.34
N VAL A 15 -16.96 25.02 19.35
CA VAL A 15 -16.89 25.55 17.97
C VAL A 15 -18.00 26.56 17.67
N SER A 16 -19.11 26.51 18.41
CA SER A 16 -20.11 27.57 18.40
C SER A 16 -21.00 27.46 19.62
N GLU A 17 -21.34 28.62 20.19
CA GLU A 17 -22.32 28.76 21.27
C GLU A 17 -23.44 29.67 20.75
N SER A 18 -24.64 29.12 20.62
CA SER A 18 -25.86 29.90 20.39
C SER A 18 -26.82 29.56 21.51
N GLY A 19 -27.54 30.57 22.02
CA GLY A 19 -28.12 30.64 23.37
C GLY A 19 -29.02 29.51 23.89
N SER A 20 -29.20 28.39 23.17
CA SER A 20 -29.85 27.18 23.67
C SER A 20 -29.17 25.86 23.25
N GLY A 21 -27.95 25.88 22.71
CA GLY A 21 -27.24 24.66 22.32
C GLY A 21 -25.74 24.89 22.09
N GLN A 22 -24.91 24.07 22.73
CA GLN A 22 -23.46 24.12 22.59
C GLN A 22 -22.96 22.95 21.73
N LEU A 23 -22.20 23.25 20.69
CA LEU A 23 -21.51 22.24 19.90
C LEU A 23 -20.10 22.03 20.48
N ILE A 24 -19.93 20.92 21.19
CA ILE A 24 -18.67 20.50 21.80
C ILE A 24 -18.03 19.43 20.92
N LEU A 25 -16.84 19.71 20.39
CA LEU A 25 -16.02 18.71 19.70
C LEU A 25 -15.11 18.02 20.72
N LYS A 26 -15.51 16.80 21.11
CA LYS A 26 -14.66 15.92 21.92
C LYS A 26 -13.71 15.16 21.00
N SER A 27 -12.47 15.61 20.91
CA SER A 27 -11.41 14.82 20.28
C SER A 27 -10.99 13.73 21.26
N GLY A 28 -11.50 12.51 21.06
CA GLY A 28 -11.00 11.31 21.75
C GLY A 28 -9.52 11.05 21.42
N PRO A 29 -8.89 10.01 22.01
CA PRO A 29 -7.47 9.73 21.80
C PRO A 29 -7.16 9.75 20.32
N ALA A 30 -6.24 10.65 19.92
CA ALA A 30 -5.91 10.90 18.54
C ALA A 30 -5.62 9.55 17.85
N LYS A 31 -6.33 9.26 16.76
CA LYS A 31 -6.10 8.03 16.01
C LYS A 31 -4.60 7.94 15.72
N PRO A 32 -3.91 6.85 16.11
CA PRO A 32 -2.48 6.73 15.93
C PRO A 32 -2.16 6.94 14.46
N LYS A 33 -1.11 7.73 14.19
CA LYS A 33 -0.64 7.94 12.82
C LYS A 33 -0.24 6.60 12.23
N LEU A 34 -0.50 6.39 10.95
CA LEU A 34 -0.20 5.14 10.26
C LEU A 34 1.30 4.78 10.32
N GLU A 35 2.15 5.79 10.49
CA GLU A 35 3.60 5.70 10.64
C GLU A 35 4.05 5.07 11.96
N SER A 36 3.23 5.09 13.02
CA SER A 36 3.58 4.52 14.33
C SER A 36 3.10 3.08 14.51
N LEU A 37 2.48 2.48 13.50
CA LEU A 37 1.95 1.13 13.60
C LEU A 37 3.06 0.09 13.39
N ASN A 38 3.04 -0.95 14.22
CA ASN A 38 3.90 -2.12 14.03
C ASN A 38 3.13 -3.25 13.32
N VAL A 39 3.85 -4.12 12.61
CA VAL A 39 3.29 -5.28 11.89
C VAL A 39 2.52 -6.20 12.84
N SER A 40 2.96 -6.38 14.08
CA SER A 40 2.25 -7.16 15.10
C SER A 40 0.91 -6.55 15.49
N GLN A 41 0.81 -5.22 15.56
CA GLN A 41 -0.46 -4.55 15.83
C GLN A 41 -1.42 -4.71 14.65
N TRP A 42 -0.89 -4.62 13.42
CA TRP A 42 -1.65 -4.88 12.21
C TRP A 42 -2.16 -6.31 12.15
N SER A 43 -1.35 -7.32 12.50
CA SER A 43 -1.79 -8.72 12.44
C SER A 43 -2.93 -9.00 13.42
N MET A 44 -2.83 -8.49 14.66
CA MET A 44 -3.91 -8.58 15.65
C MET A 44 -5.17 -7.87 15.15
N ALA A 45 -5.04 -6.66 14.63
CA ALA A 45 -6.17 -5.91 14.07
C ALA A 45 -6.80 -6.62 12.86
N ASN A 46 -5.98 -7.21 11.98
CA ASN A 46 -6.42 -7.94 10.79
C ASN A 46 -7.23 -9.19 11.16
N LEU A 47 -6.86 -9.89 12.24
CA LEU A 47 -7.63 -11.01 12.78
C LEU A 47 -8.94 -10.56 13.43
N ALA A 48 -8.92 -9.45 14.17
CA ALA A 48 -10.14 -8.87 14.74
C ALA A 48 -11.13 -8.43 13.65
N ILE A 49 -10.64 -7.88 12.54
CA ILE A 49 -11.46 -7.55 11.38
C ILE A 49 -12.06 -8.81 10.75
N LEU A 50 -11.28 -9.88 10.56
CA LEU A 50 -11.80 -11.14 10.05
C LEU A 50 -12.95 -11.67 10.91
N TYR A 51 -12.77 -11.68 12.24
CA TYR A 51 -13.80 -12.11 13.17
C TYR A 51 -15.08 -11.26 13.04
N LYS A 52 -14.94 -9.93 13.03
CA LYS A 52 -16.09 -9.03 12.86
C LYS A 52 -16.81 -9.21 11.53
N LEU A 53 -16.07 -9.39 10.45
CA LEU A 53 -16.67 -9.62 9.13
C LEU A 53 -17.48 -10.92 9.09
N LEU A 54 -17.06 -11.95 9.82
CA LEU A 54 -17.81 -13.20 9.97
C LEU A 54 -19.04 -13.01 10.86
N GLU A 55 -18.89 -12.35 12.00
CA GLU A 55 -19.96 -12.07 12.96
C GLU A 55 -21.09 -11.23 12.33
N GLU A 56 -20.72 -10.18 11.58
CA GLU A 56 -21.66 -9.26 10.92
C GLU A 56 -22.20 -9.82 9.59
N GLY A 57 -21.76 -11.02 9.16
CA GLY A 57 -22.18 -11.63 7.90
C GLY A 57 -21.66 -10.93 6.63
N HIS A 58 -20.71 -10.01 6.76
CA HIS A 58 -20.03 -9.35 5.64
C HIS A 58 -19.03 -10.26 4.91
N LEU A 59 -18.62 -11.36 5.54
CA LEU A 59 -17.82 -12.42 4.95
C LEU A 59 -18.51 -13.76 5.17
N ALA A 60 -18.84 -14.45 4.08
CA ALA A 60 -19.40 -15.79 4.17
C ALA A 60 -18.32 -16.80 4.63
N PRO A 61 -18.66 -17.85 5.41
CA PRO A 61 -17.68 -18.81 5.94
C PRO A 61 -16.84 -19.51 4.86
N ASN A 62 -17.41 -19.73 3.67
CA ASN A 62 -16.69 -20.29 2.52
C ASN A 62 -15.64 -19.34 1.92
N ASN A 63 -15.72 -18.04 2.21
CA ASN A 63 -14.81 -17.01 1.71
C ASN A 63 -13.70 -16.65 2.71
N ILE A 64 -13.55 -17.39 3.81
CA ILE A 64 -12.47 -17.17 4.78
C ILE A 64 -11.10 -17.32 4.11
N LEU A 65 -10.94 -18.30 3.22
CA LEU A 65 -9.69 -18.53 2.49
C LEU A 65 -9.30 -17.36 1.58
N ASP A 66 -10.29 -16.67 1.00
CA ASP A 66 -10.07 -15.47 0.20
C ASP A 66 -9.51 -14.33 1.06
N TYR A 67 -10.05 -14.15 2.27
CA TYR A 67 -9.52 -13.17 3.22
C TYR A 67 -8.12 -13.52 3.68
N LEU A 68 -7.86 -14.80 3.98
CA LEU A 68 -6.53 -15.28 4.37
C LEU A 68 -5.51 -15.12 3.23
N SER A 69 -5.93 -15.30 1.97
CA SER A 69 -5.11 -15.04 0.79
C SER A 69 -4.66 -13.57 0.74
N TYR A 70 -5.60 -12.63 0.92
CA TYR A 70 -5.28 -11.20 1.03
C TYR A 70 -4.34 -10.89 2.20
N ALA A 71 -4.61 -11.45 3.39
CA ALA A 71 -3.79 -11.24 4.57
C ALA A 71 -2.36 -11.74 4.37
N THR A 72 -2.21 -12.93 3.78
CA THR A 72 -0.92 -13.55 3.46
C THR A 72 -0.14 -12.70 2.46
N ARG A 73 -0.80 -12.22 1.40
CA ARG A 73 -0.16 -11.34 0.41
C ARG A 73 0.32 -10.04 1.06
N THR A 74 -0.50 -9.41 1.89
CA THR A 74 -0.12 -8.17 2.58
C THR A 74 1.05 -8.41 3.54
N TYR A 75 1.09 -9.57 4.21
CA TYR A 75 2.23 -9.97 5.02
C TYR A 75 3.51 -10.16 4.17
N GLN A 76 3.42 -10.79 3.01
CA GLN A 76 4.55 -10.92 2.08
C GLN A 76 5.07 -9.55 1.60
N LEU A 77 4.17 -8.56 1.44
CA LEU A 77 4.57 -7.19 1.13
C LEU A 77 5.36 -6.56 2.28
N PHE A 78 4.97 -6.76 3.54
CA PHE A 78 5.77 -6.28 4.70
C PHE A 78 7.18 -6.88 4.76
N LEU A 79 7.38 -8.10 4.22
CA LEU A 79 8.71 -8.72 4.15
C LEU A 79 9.60 -8.11 3.05
N SER A 80 8.99 -7.70 1.93
CA SER A 80 9.69 -7.30 0.70
C SER A 80 9.76 -5.79 0.46
N HIS A 81 8.94 -5.00 1.16
CA HIS A 81 8.79 -3.56 0.97
C HIS A 81 8.91 -2.81 2.29
N ASP A 82 9.05 -1.49 2.20
CA ASP A 82 9.01 -0.64 3.39
C ASP A 82 7.64 -0.71 4.07
N VAL A 83 7.63 -0.69 5.40
CA VAL A 83 6.43 -0.90 6.21
C VAL A 83 5.37 0.18 5.97
N THR A 84 5.77 1.45 5.95
CA THR A 84 4.85 2.59 5.80
C THR A 84 4.09 2.55 4.46
N PRO A 85 4.74 2.38 3.30
CA PRO A 85 4.01 2.23 2.05
C PRO A 85 3.10 1.00 1.97
N VAL A 86 3.46 -0.12 2.63
CA VAL A 86 2.58 -1.29 2.71
C VAL A 86 1.32 -0.99 3.52
N PHE A 87 1.40 -0.18 4.58
CA PHE A 87 0.19 0.27 5.28
C PHE A 87 -0.72 1.15 4.42
N PHE A 88 -0.17 2.00 3.55
CA PHE A 88 -0.98 2.77 2.61
C PHE A 88 -1.65 1.87 1.57
N TYR A 89 -0.91 0.89 1.05
CA TYR A 89 -1.47 -0.16 0.19
C TYR A 89 -2.63 -0.90 0.88
N ASP A 90 -2.43 -1.35 2.12
CA ASP A 90 -3.43 -2.10 2.90
C ASP A 90 -4.72 -1.29 3.10
N ARG A 91 -4.57 -0.03 3.49
CA ARG A 91 -5.67 0.91 3.68
C ARG A 91 -6.46 1.10 2.38
N GLU A 92 -5.77 1.32 1.26
CA GLU A 92 -6.39 1.57 -0.03
C GLU A 92 -7.06 0.31 -0.59
N TYR A 93 -6.43 -0.86 -0.44
CA TYR A 93 -7.02 -2.14 -0.79
C TYR A 93 -8.34 -2.36 -0.08
N ARG A 94 -8.37 -2.20 1.26
CA ARG A 94 -9.60 -2.36 2.05
C ARG A 94 -10.67 -1.34 1.66
N ARG A 95 -10.29 -0.09 1.35
CA ARG A 95 -11.21 0.95 0.88
C ARG A 95 -11.86 0.54 -0.45
N LEU A 96 -11.07 0.07 -1.41
CA LEU A 96 -11.56 -0.39 -2.71
C LEU A 96 -12.40 -1.65 -2.58
N GLN A 97 -12.00 -2.60 -1.73
CA GLN A 97 -12.78 -3.81 -1.45
C GLN A 97 -14.16 -3.42 -0.90
N TYR A 98 -14.22 -2.47 0.04
CA TYR A 98 -15.48 -1.99 0.58
C TYR A 98 -16.34 -1.29 -0.48
N LEU A 99 -15.74 -0.49 -1.36
CA LEU A 99 -16.45 0.28 -2.39
C LEU A 99 -16.98 -0.59 -3.54
N HIS A 100 -16.14 -1.50 -4.04
CA HIS A 100 -16.41 -2.29 -5.23
C HIS A 100 -16.88 -3.72 -4.94
N LYS A 101 -16.82 -4.16 -3.67
CA LYS A 101 -17.26 -5.48 -3.20
C LYS A 101 -16.63 -6.66 -3.95
N PHE A 102 -15.41 -6.49 -4.47
CA PHE A 102 -14.69 -7.60 -5.07
C PHE A 102 -14.25 -8.61 -4.00
N ARG A 103 -13.98 -9.84 -4.43
CA ARG A 103 -13.53 -10.93 -3.55
C ARG A 103 -12.20 -10.60 -2.89
N TRP A 104 -12.07 -10.85 -1.60
CA TRP A 104 -10.79 -10.75 -0.93
C TRP A 104 -9.72 -11.59 -1.64
N GLY A 105 -8.47 -11.13 -1.66
CA GLY A 105 -7.38 -11.78 -2.39
C GLY A 105 -7.37 -11.53 -3.90
N THR A 106 -8.38 -10.84 -4.46
CA THR A 106 -8.31 -10.34 -5.85
C THR A 106 -7.11 -9.41 -6.00
N ASP A 107 -6.35 -9.58 -7.07
CA ASP A 107 -5.24 -8.69 -7.40
C ASP A 107 -5.74 -7.37 -7.96
N VAL A 108 -5.13 -6.30 -7.47
CA VAL A 108 -5.45 -4.93 -7.85
C VAL A 108 -4.13 -4.26 -8.28
N PRO A 109 -3.69 -4.44 -9.55
CA PRO A 109 -2.35 -4.05 -9.98
C PRO A 109 -2.06 -2.56 -9.83
N HIS A 110 -3.09 -1.72 -10.01
CA HIS A 110 -2.92 -0.26 -9.99
C HIS A 110 -2.51 0.30 -8.62
N ILE A 111 -2.92 -0.32 -7.51
CA ILE A 111 -2.48 0.12 -6.17
C ILE A 111 -1.09 -0.42 -5.83
N GLN A 112 -0.69 -1.56 -6.40
CA GLN A 112 0.63 -2.13 -6.18
C GLN A 112 1.72 -1.23 -6.77
N THR A 113 1.48 -0.68 -7.97
CA THR A 113 2.44 0.18 -8.66
C THR A 113 2.59 1.57 -8.04
N VAL A 114 1.54 2.09 -7.38
CA VAL A 114 1.52 3.46 -6.84
C VAL A 114 2.15 3.53 -5.46
N PHE A 115 1.92 2.53 -4.60
CA PHE A 115 2.31 2.63 -3.19
C PHE A 115 3.59 1.87 -2.86
N LEU A 116 3.90 0.77 -3.54
CA LEU A 116 4.97 -0.11 -3.08
C LEU A 116 6.37 0.39 -3.50
N LYS A 117 7.24 0.60 -2.52
CA LYS A 117 8.68 0.86 -2.72
C LYS A 117 9.47 -0.36 -2.26
N SER A 118 10.27 -0.92 -3.17
CA SER A 118 11.07 -2.12 -2.88
C SER A 118 12.13 -1.82 -1.82
N LYS A 119 12.20 -2.69 -0.80
CA LYS A 119 13.18 -2.59 0.28
C LYS A 119 14.54 -3.03 -0.27
N GLY A 120 15.33 -2.06 -0.73
CA GLY A 120 16.68 -2.32 -1.25
C GLY A 120 16.97 -1.80 -2.65
N SER A 121 16.01 -1.16 -3.33
CA SER A 121 16.37 -0.28 -4.44
C SER A 121 16.85 1.06 -3.88
N ASN A 122 18.10 1.08 -3.41
CA ASN A 122 18.94 2.20 -3.79
C ASN A 122 18.83 2.24 -5.31
N SER A 123 18.01 3.14 -5.85
CA SER A 123 18.23 3.63 -7.20
C SER A 123 19.58 4.35 -7.14
N ASN A 124 20.64 3.54 -7.19
CA ASN A 124 21.89 3.97 -7.75
C ASN A 124 21.50 4.70 -9.02
N LYS A 125 21.81 6.00 -8.99
CA LYS A 125 22.03 6.88 -10.13
C LYS A 125 22.24 6.03 -11.37
N PHE A 126 21.60 6.39 -12.48
CA PHE A 126 21.96 5.94 -13.83
C PHE A 126 23.49 5.95 -14.01
N SER A 127 24.19 4.91 -13.56
CA SER A 127 25.56 4.63 -13.87
C SER A 127 25.46 3.82 -15.14
N LYS A 128 25.82 4.50 -16.23
CA LYS A 128 26.09 3.92 -17.55
C LYS A 128 26.66 2.51 -17.37
N PRO A 129 26.20 1.51 -18.13
CA PRO A 129 26.77 0.18 -18.05
C PRO A 129 28.29 0.26 -18.26
N PRO A 130 29.10 -0.45 -17.46
CA PRO A 130 30.53 -0.53 -17.72
C PRO A 130 30.72 -1.16 -19.10
N VAL A 131 31.44 -0.46 -19.97
CA VAL A 131 31.88 -0.97 -21.27
C VAL A 131 32.77 -2.18 -21.00
N SER A 132 32.17 -3.36 -21.05
CA SER A 132 32.87 -4.63 -21.17
C SER A 132 33.40 -4.72 -22.59
N THR A 133 34.72 -4.65 -22.74
CA THR A 133 35.44 -5.04 -23.96
C THR A 133 35.24 -6.53 -24.21
N SER A 134 34.11 -6.91 -24.80
CA SER A 134 33.94 -8.20 -25.47
C SER A 134 34.17 -8.01 -26.96
N LYS A 135 35.13 -8.78 -27.49
CA LYS A 135 35.49 -8.81 -28.90
C LYS A 135 34.31 -9.31 -29.72
N GLY A 136 33.87 -8.48 -30.66
CA GLY A 136 33.29 -8.88 -31.95
C GLY A 136 31.81 -9.24 -31.96
N PHE A 137 30.96 -8.26 -32.27
CA PHE A 137 29.85 -8.37 -33.24
C PHE A 137 29.54 -6.95 -33.74
N LYS A 138 29.59 -6.72 -35.07
CA LYS A 138 29.33 -5.40 -35.67
C LYS A 138 27.82 -5.11 -35.61
N PRO A 139 27.37 -3.94 -35.14
CA PRO A 139 25.98 -3.55 -35.30
C PRO A 139 25.69 -3.29 -36.77
N PHE A 140 24.60 -3.88 -37.29
CA PHE A 140 24.08 -3.57 -38.61
C PHE A 140 23.78 -2.07 -38.68
N SER A 141 24.48 -1.36 -39.57
CA SER A 141 24.29 0.07 -39.82
C SER A 141 22.84 0.35 -40.22
N SER A 142 22.20 1.32 -39.57
CA SER A 142 20.86 1.83 -39.93
C SER A 142 20.85 2.67 -41.22
N HIS A 143 22.02 2.86 -41.83
CA HIS A 143 22.22 3.68 -43.01
C HIS A 143 23.04 2.89 -44.04
N THR A 144 22.70 3.03 -45.31
CA THR A 144 23.51 2.52 -46.43
C THR A 144 24.78 3.37 -46.61
N ALA A 145 25.81 2.86 -47.29
CA ALA A 145 27.08 3.57 -47.52
C ALA A 145 26.93 4.93 -48.22
N GLY A 146 25.78 5.20 -48.85
CA GLY A 146 25.40 6.50 -49.43
C GLY A 146 24.59 7.41 -48.52
N GLY A 147 24.54 7.15 -47.20
CA GLY A 147 23.91 8.02 -46.21
C GLY A 147 22.38 8.01 -46.16
N LYS A 148 21.72 7.11 -46.90
CA LYS A 148 20.24 6.97 -46.83
C LYS A 148 19.84 6.05 -45.69
N GLU A 149 18.91 6.52 -44.87
CA GLU A 149 18.26 5.75 -43.80
C GLU A 149 17.48 4.56 -44.36
N ILE A 150 17.67 3.39 -43.76
CA ILE A 150 16.91 2.19 -44.09
C ILE A 150 15.62 2.23 -43.26
N CYS A 151 14.53 2.68 -43.86
CA CYS A 151 13.20 2.60 -43.25
C CYS A 151 12.85 1.13 -42.99
N LYS A 152 12.69 0.76 -41.70
CA LYS A 152 12.16 -0.54 -41.31
C LYS A 152 10.65 -0.54 -41.58
N ASN A 153 10.25 -1.04 -42.75
CA ASN A 153 8.85 -1.36 -43.00
C ASN A 153 8.45 -2.58 -42.15
N SER A 154 7.43 -2.38 -41.34
CA SER A 154 6.77 -3.34 -40.46
C SER A 154 6.04 -4.44 -41.22
N THR A 155 5.87 -5.63 -40.62
CA THR A 155 4.58 -6.36 -40.65
C THR A 155 4.51 -7.46 -39.58
N PRO A 156 3.33 -7.70 -38.97
CA PRO A 156 3.10 -8.71 -37.96
C PRO A 156 2.86 -10.10 -38.59
N GLY A 157 3.15 -11.15 -37.82
CA GLY A 157 2.79 -12.54 -38.11
C GLY A 157 2.63 -13.29 -36.80
#